data_AF-A0A932Q8F8-F1
#
_entry.id   AF-A0A932Q8F8-F1
#
_cell.length_a   1.000
_cell.length_b   1.000
_cell.length_c   1.000
_cell.angle_alpha   90.00
_cell.angle_beta   90.00
_cell.angle_gamma   90.00
#
_symmetry.space_group_name_H-M   'P 1'
#
loop_
_entity.id
_entity.type
_entity.pdbx_description
1 polymer ?
#
loop_
_entity_poly.entity_id
_entity_poly.type
_entity_poly.pdbx_seq_one_letter_code
_entity_poly.pdbx_strand_id
1 'polypeptide(L)'
;MGFALDATPGTHAFLTKYGIPADLVAKVGGGFPTCVTQLAAGRYQLVINTTNGEKAILDSYSLRRTALEKRIPYCTLLTMARAFLKAIAALQSHALTLSPLKPEVPTKPTSNGTASGKVIAHARVP
;
A
#
# COMPACT_ATOMS: atom_id res chain seq x y z
N MET A 1 11.63 -2.12 12.65
CA MET A 1 10.28 -2.09 12.03
C MET A 1 9.27 -2.94 12.80
N GLY A 2 9.59 -4.16 13.26
CA GLY A 2 8.81 -4.84 14.32
C GLY A 2 7.40 -5.29 13.94
N PHE A 3 7.08 -5.42 12.65
CA PHE A 3 5.79 -5.93 12.20
C PHE A 3 5.72 -7.45 12.33
N ALA A 4 4.58 -7.96 12.83
CA ALA A 4 4.16 -9.34 12.62
C ALA A 4 3.47 -9.46 11.25
N LEU A 5 3.56 -10.63 10.61
CA LEU A 5 3.02 -10.86 9.28
C LEU A 5 1.91 -11.90 9.35
N ASP A 6 0.73 -11.59 8.80
CA ASP A 6 -0.29 -12.58 8.45
C ASP A 6 -0.29 -12.74 6.93
N ALA A 7 -0.30 -13.98 6.43
CA ALA A 7 -0.20 -14.29 5.00
C ALA A 7 -1.27 -15.30 4.55
N THR A 8 -1.87 -15.04 3.39
CA THR A 8 -2.76 -16.02 2.73
C THR A 8 -1.98 -17.26 2.27
N PRO A 9 -2.63 -18.43 2.04
CA PRO A 9 -1.91 -19.70 1.90
C PRO A 9 -0.75 -19.73 0.90
N GLY A 10 -0.94 -19.16 -0.30
CA GLY A 10 0.13 -19.09 -1.30
C GLY A 10 1.30 -18.20 -0.88
N THR A 11 1.00 -17.04 -0.28
CA THR A 11 2.02 -16.13 0.25
C THR A 11 2.73 -16.72 1.46
N HIS A 12 2.00 -17.37 2.36
CA HIS A 12 2.57 -18.05 3.53
C HIS A 12 3.56 -19.13 3.09
N ALA A 13 3.14 -20.03 2.18
CA ALA A 13 4.02 -21.07 1.65
C ALA A 13 5.29 -20.50 1.00
N PHE A 14 5.15 -19.39 0.25
CA PHE A 14 6.31 -18.69 -0.32
C PHE A 14 7.23 -18.14 0.77
N LEU A 15 6.72 -17.43 1.77
CA LEU A 15 7.51 -16.86 2.86
C LEU A 15 8.22 -17.93 3.70
N THR A 16 7.50 -19.01 4.06
CA THR A 16 8.05 -20.15 4.79
C THR A 16 9.23 -20.78 4.06
N LYS A 17 9.15 -20.91 2.72
CA LYS A 17 10.26 -21.44 1.90
C LYS A 17 11.56 -20.64 2.05
N TYR A 18 11.46 -19.34 2.33
CA TYR A 18 12.61 -18.45 2.56
C TYR A 18 12.91 -18.21 4.04
N GLY A 19 12.30 -18.97 4.95
CA GLY A 19 12.51 -18.85 6.40
C GLY A 19 11.94 -17.57 7.00
N ILE A 20 10.98 -16.91 6.33
CA ILE A 20 10.34 -15.70 6.83
C ILE A 20 9.10 -16.10 7.64
N PRO A 21 9.04 -15.80 8.94
CA PRO A 21 7.89 -16.14 9.77
C PRO A 21 6.67 -15.30 9.40
N ALA A 22 5.52 -15.96 9.25
CA ALA A 22 4.21 -15.35 9.05
C ALA A 22 3.12 -16.30 9.56
N ASP A 23 2.06 -15.75 10.14
CA ASP A 23 0.88 -16.51 10.54
C ASP A 23 -0.04 -16.76 9.34
N LEU A 24 -0.63 -17.94 9.27
CA LEU A 24 -1.55 -18.30 8.19
C LEU A 24 -2.93 -17.66 8.41
N VAL A 25 -3.47 -17.00 7.39
CA VAL A 25 -4.85 -16.46 7.39
C VAL A 25 -5.63 -16.88 6.15
N ALA A 26 -6.93 -17.16 6.29
CA ALA A 26 -7.76 -17.56 5.16
C ALA A 26 -8.02 -16.36 4.21
N LYS A 27 -8.04 -16.62 2.90
CA LYS A 27 -8.53 -15.66 1.90
C LYS A 27 -10.06 -15.48 2.07
N VAL A 28 -10.61 -14.40 1.50
CA VAL A 28 -12.06 -14.26 1.29
C VAL A 28 -12.61 -15.52 0.62
N GLY A 29 -13.59 -16.16 1.27
CA GLY A 29 -14.21 -17.42 0.81
C GLY A 29 -13.44 -18.70 1.12
N GLY A 30 -12.30 -18.64 1.83
CA GLY A 30 -11.42 -19.80 2.08
C GLY A 30 -11.51 -20.43 3.48
N GLY A 31 -12.43 -19.98 4.34
CA GLY A 31 -12.57 -20.46 5.73
C GLY A 31 -12.71 -19.31 6.74
N PHE A 32 -12.64 -19.61 8.04
CA PHE A 32 -12.66 -18.60 9.11
C PHE A 32 -11.54 -18.87 10.14
N PRO A 33 -10.85 -17.83 10.66
CA PRO A 33 -11.00 -16.41 10.34
C PRO A 33 -10.39 -16.02 8.99
N THR A 34 -11.05 -15.11 8.27
CA THR A 34 -10.56 -14.55 6.99
C THR A 34 -9.72 -13.29 7.21
N CYS A 35 -8.91 -12.94 6.21
CA CYS A 35 -8.20 -11.66 6.19
C CYS A 35 -9.15 -10.45 6.32
N VAL A 36 -10.35 -10.49 5.73
CA VAL A 36 -11.35 -9.40 5.85
C VAL A 36 -11.92 -9.30 7.25
N THR A 37 -12.23 -10.42 7.91
CA THR A 37 -12.76 -10.41 9.28
C THR A 37 -11.70 -9.92 10.27
N GLN A 38 -10.45 -10.32 10.10
CA GLN A 38 -9.32 -9.85 10.93
C GLN A 38 -9.05 -8.36 10.70
N LEU A 39 -9.12 -7.90 9.44
CA LEU A 39 -9.01 -6.49 9.09
C LEU A 39 -10.15 -5.67 9.71
N ALA A 40 -11.38 -6.16 9.64
CA ALA A 40 -12.55 -5.50 10.23
C ALA A 40 -12.44 -5.39 11.76
N ALA A 41 -11.82 -6.39 12.40
CA ALA A 41 -11.51 -6.42 13.83
C ALA A 41 -10.31 -5.53 14.23
N GLY A 42 -9.68 -4.82 13.28
CA GLY A 42 -8.59 -3.88 13.56
C GLY A 42 -7.23 -4.53 13.83
N ARG A 43 -7.05 -5.80 13.43
CA ARG A 43 -5.78 -6.51 13.66
C ARG A 43 -4.61 -6.04 12.80
N TYR A 44 -4.88 -5.32 11.71
CA TYR A 44 -3.86 -4.90 10.74
C TYR A 44 -3.65 -3.40 10.73
N GLN A 45 -2.39 -2.98 10.62
CA GLN A 45 -1.99 -1.58 10.46
C GLN A 45 -1.54 -1.25 9.04
N LEU A 46 -1.32 -2.28 8.21
CA LEU A 46 -0.96 -2.18 6.80
C LEU A 46 -1.42 -3.44 6.06
N VAL A 47 -1.97 -3.28 4.87
CA VAL A 47 -2.33 -4.38 3.97
C VAL A 47 -1.58 -4.26 2.66
N ILE A 48 -0.93 -5.35 2.23
CA ILE A 48 -0.32 -5.47 0.90
C ILE A 48 -1.08 -6.57 0.15
N ASN A 49 -1.77 -6.20 -0.91
CA ASN A 49 -2.58 -7.11 -1.70
C ASN A 49 -2.30 -6.90 -3.19
N THR A 50 -1.48 -7.76 -3.75
CA THR A 50 -1.23 -7.83 -5.19
C THR A 50 -2.20 -8.84 -5.82
N THR A 51 -3.04 -8.41 -6.75
CA THR A 51 -4.01 -9.28 -7.44
C THR A 51 -3.75 -9.28 -8.93
N ASN A 52 -3.70 -10.47 -9.53
CA ASN A 52 -3.62 -10.66 -10.97
C ASN A 52 -4.85 -11.46 -11.44
N GLY A 53 -5.48 -11.02 -12.53
CA GLY A 53 -6.66 -11.65 -13.12
C GLY A 53 -7.99 -11.19 -12.51
N GLU A 54 -9.05 -11.22 -13.31
CA GLU A 54 -10.37 -10.66 -12.97
C GLU A 54 -10.98 -11.28 -11.71
N LYS A 55 -10.89 -12.61 -11.57
CA LYS A 55 -11.41 -13.32 -10.40
C LYS A 55 -10.76 -12.84 -9.09
N ALA A 56 -9.43 -12.69 -9.09
CA ALA A 56 -8.71 -12.20 -7.90
C ALA A 56 -9.06 -10.74 -7.58
N ILE A 57 -9.30 -9.92 -8.60
CA ILE A 57 -9.72 -8.52 -8.44
C ILE A 57 -11.10 -8.45 -7.78
N LEU A 58 -12.06 -9.25 -8.24
CA LEU A 58 -13.41 -9.34 -7.69
C LEU A 58 -13.42 -9.88 -6.26
N ASP A 59 -12.72 -11.01 -6.02
CA ASP A 59 -12.60 -11.62 -4.69
C ASP A 59 -12.01 -10.66 -3.65
N SER A 60 -11.16 -9.72 -4.09
CA SER A 60 -10.47 -8.77 -3.22
C SER A 60 -11.21 -7.44 -3.07
N TYR A 61 -12.39 -7.29 -3.67
CA TYR A 61 -13.19 -6.06 -3.57
C TYR A 61 -13.56 -5.75 -2.12
N SER A 62 -14.07 -6.74 -1.38
CA SER A 62 -14.43 -6.59 0.03
C SER A 62 -13.23 -6.19 0.88
N LEU A 63 -12.06 -6.81 0.65
CA LEU A 63 -10.82 -6.48 1.35
C LEU A 63 -10.38 -5.03 1.12
N ARG A 64 -10.40 -4.55 -0.14
CA ARG A 64 -10.09 -3.15 -0.47
C ARG A 64 -11.06 -2.19 0.20
N ARG A 65 -12.35 -2.49 0.14
CA ARG A 65 -13.41 -1.64 0.71
C ARG A 65 -13.30 -1.56 2.23
N THR A 66 -13.14 -2.70 2.92
CA THR A 66 -12.98 -2.72 4.38
C THR A 66 -11.72 -1.99 4.83
N ALA A 67 -10.60 -2.12 4.10
CA ALA A 67 -9.38 -1.36 4.43
C ALA A 67 -9.61 0.15 4.37
N LEU A 68 -10.30 0.61 3.32
CA LEU A 68 -10.65 2.02 3.15
C LEU A 68 -11.59 2.51 4.26
N GLU A 69 -12.65 1.75 4.57
CA GLU A 69 -13.61 2.06 5.64
C GLU A 69 -12.93 2.12 7.02
N LYS A 70 -11.94 1.26 7.27
CA LYS A 70 -11.16 1.23 8.52
C LYS A 70 -9.98 2.20 8.53
N ARG A 71 -9.75 2.95 7.44
CA ARG A 71 -8.60 3.87 7.28
C ARG A 71 -7.25 3.17 7.45
N ILE A 72 -7.16 1.92 7.03
CA ILE A 72 -5.94 1.13 7.08
C ILE A 72 -5.21 1.29 5.73
N PRO A 73 -3.94 1.72 5.74
CA PRO A 73 -3.13 1.80 4.52
C PRO A 73 -3.16 0.49 3.71
N TYR A 74 -3.41 0.62 2.41
CA TYR A 74 -3.58 -0.50 1.50
C TYR A 74 -2.73 -0.33 0.24
N CYS A 75 -1.89 -1.31 -0.06
CA CYS A 75 -1.02 -1.29 -1.23
C CYS A 75 -1.43 -2.38 -2.23
N THR A 76 -1.69 -2.00 -3.48
CA THR A 76 -1.93 -2.94 -4.60
C THR A 76 -0.68 -3.29 -5.39
N LEU A 77 0.39 -2.51 -5.23
CA LEU A 77 1.67 -2.68 -5.94
C LEU A 77 2.81 -2.84 -4.93
N LEU A 78 3.74 -3.73 -5.25
CA LEU A 78 4.96 -3.92 -4.44
C LEU A 78 5.85 -2.68 -4.42
N THR A 79 5.83 -1.86 -5.47
CA THR A 79 6.56 -0.58 -5.51
C THR A 79 6.02 0.40 -4.47
N MET A 80 4.69 0.47 -4.29
CA MET A 80 4.06 1.26 -3.23
C MET A 80 4.42 0.72 -1.85
N ALA A 81 4.34 -0.60 -1.65
CA ALA A 81 4.76 -1.22 -0.39
C ALA A 81 6.21 -0.87 -0.04
N ARG A 82 7.13 -0.95 -1.02
CA ARG A 82 8.54 -0.59 -0.81
C ARG A 82 8.72 0.88 -0.46
N ALA A 83 7.98 1.79 -1.10
CA ALA A 83 8.01 3.21 -0.78
C ALA A 83 7.46 3.49 0.63
N PHE A 84 6.37 2.82 1.01
CA PHE A 84 5.74 2.96 2.31
C PHE A 84 6.67 2.50 3.45
N LEU A 85 7.32 1.35 3.28
CA LEU A 85 8.29 0.83 4.25
C LEU A 85 9.49 1.78 4.40
N LYS A 86 9.97 2.38 3.31
CA LYS A 86 11.02 3.41 3.36
C LYS A 86 10.57 4.66 4.11
N ALA A 87 9.34 5.11 3.90
CA ALA A 87 8.78 6.25 4.62
C ALA A 87 8.67 5.96 6.13
N ILE A 88 8.19 4.78 6.51
CA ILE A 88 8.15 4.35 7.92
C ILE A 88 9.55 4.35 8.52
N ALA A 89 10.52 3.75 7.84
CA ALA A 89 11.90 3.70 8.33
C ALA A 89 12.50 5.11 8.51
N ALA A 90 12.24 6.02 7.57
CA ALA A 90 12.72 7.40 7.67
C ALA A 90 12.10 8.14 8.87
N LEU A 91 10.79 7.95 9.11
CA LEU A 91 10.07 8.53 10.24
C LEU A 91 10.53 7.98 11.60
N GLN A 92 10.99 6.72 11.64
CA GLN A 92 11.55 6.11 12.85
C GLN A 92 12.95 6.65 13.18
N SER A 93 13.73 7.03 12.17
CA SER A 93 15.12 7.47 12.34
C SER A 93 15.27 8.99 12.52
N HIS A 94 14.35 9.79 11.97
CA HIS A 94 14.49 11.25 11.90
C HIS A 94 13.16 11.95 12.17
N ALA A 95 13.22 13.10 12.83
CA ALA A 95 12.06 13.98 13.01
C ALA A 95 11.65 14.59 11.66
N LEU A 96 10.34 14.68 11.44
CA LEU A 96 9.76 15.40 10.29
C LEU A 96 10.24 16.85 10.29
N THR A 97 11.00 17.22 9.28
CA THR A 97 11.43 18.59 9.05
C THR A 97 10.53 19.20 7.99
N LEU A 98 9.88 20.32 8.31
CA LEU A 98 9.01 21.01 7.39
C LEU A 98 9.81 22.09 6.66
N SER A 99 9.56 22.25 5.36
CA SER A 99 10.05 23.37 4.58
C SER A 99 8.88 23.94 3.79
N PRO A 100 8.69 25.27 3.76
CA PRO A 100 7.67 25.88 2.92
C PRO A 100 7.97 25.54 1.46
N LEU A 101 6.90 25.35 0.68
CA LEU A 101 7.03 25.15 -0.76
C LEU A 101 7.74 26.38 -1.34
N LYS A 102 8.95 26.19 -1.89
CA LYS A 102 9.63 27.29 -2.57
C LYS A 102 8.78 27.68 -3.79
N PRO A 103 8.48 28.97 -3.99
CA PRO A 103 7.83 29.39 -5.23
C PRO A 103 8.71 28.94 -6.39
N GLU A 104 8.11 28.22 -7.33
CA GLU A 104 8.78 27.79 -8.55
C GLU A 104 9.20 29.06 -9.30
N VAL A 105 10.50 29.35 -9.32
CA VAL A 105 11.03 30.42 -10.16
C VAL A 105 10.91 29.90 -11.59
N PRO A 106 10.12 30.53 -12.48
CA PRO A 106 9.95 30.03 -13.83
C PRO A 106 11.32 30.00 -14.51
N THR A 107 11.85 28.81 -14.71
CA THR A 107 13.06 28.62 -15.52
C THR A 107 12.66 28.92 -16.96
N LYS A 108 13.39 29.85 -17.58
CA LYS A 108 13.22 30.22 -19.00
C LYS A 108 13.15 28.93 -19.83
N PRO A 109 12.16 28.75 -20.72
CA PRO A 109 12.05 27.53 -21.50
C PRO A 109 13.29 27.38 -22.37
N THR A 110 14.10 26.35 -22.09
CA THR A 110 15.06 25.85 -23.07
C THR A 110 14.26 25.19 -24.18
N SER A 111 14.22 25.84 -25.34
CA SER A 111 13.71 25.25 -26.57
C SER A 111 14.48 23.97 -26.88
N ASN A 112 13.85 22.81 -26.71
CA ASN A 112 13.94 21.65 -27.60
C ASN A 112 13.16 20.46 -27.00
N GLY A 113 12.16 19.97 -27.74
CA GLY A 113 11.71 18.56 -27.66
C GLY A 113 10.33 18.30 -27.06
N THR A 114 9.36 18.14 -27.96
CA THR A 114 8.18 17.24 -27.92
C THR A 114 7.39 17.11 -26.60
N ALA A 115 6.26 17.82 -26.55
CA ALA A 115 5.27 17.73 -25.48
C ALA A 115 4.67 16.31 -25.35
N SER A 116 4.89 15.66 -24.22
CA SER A 116 4.09 14.52 -23.75
C SER A 116 3.24 15.00 -22.57
N GLY A 117 1.92 14.94 -22.74
CA GLY A 117 0.94 15.56 -21.86
C GLY A 117 1.08 15.12 -20.40
N LYS A 118 1.20 16.10 -19.49
CA LYS A 118 1.04 15.90 -18.06
C LYS A 118 -0.33 16.42 -17.64
N VAL A 119 -1.22 15.52 -17.21
CA VAL A 119 -2.45 15.89 -16.50
C VAL A 119 -2.06 16.26 -15.07
N ILE A 120 -2.27 17.52 -14.67
CA ILE A 120 -2.15 17.97 -13.28
C ILE A 120 -3.57 18.27 -12.79
N ALA A 121 -4.12 17.42 -11.91
CA ALA A 121 -5.37 17.70 -11.22
C ALA A 121 -5.08 18.43 -9.90
N HIS A 122 -5.61 19.65 -9.76
CA HIS A 122 -5.62 20.39 -8.49
C HIS A 122 -7.00 20.24 -7.83
N ALA A 123 -7.05 19.64 -6.64
CA ALA A 123 -8.21 19.78 -5.75
C ALA A 123 -7.95 21.00 -4.85
N ARG A 124 -8.64 22.11 -5.11
CA ARG A 124 -8.72 23.23 -4.18
C ARG A 124 -9.76 22.85 -3.11
N VAL A 125 -9.31 22.66 -1.87
CA VAL A 125 -10.21 22.54 -0.72
C VAL A 125 -10.44 23.96 -0.18
N PRO A 126 -11.67 24.37 0.17
CA PRO A 126 -11.95 25.67 0.77
C PRO A 126 -11.23 25.88 2.10
#